data_AF-A0A554KBV6-F1
#
_entry.id   AF-A0A554KBV6-F1
#
_cell.length_a   1.000
_cell.length_b   1.000
_cell.length_c   1.000
_cell.angle_alpha   90.00
_cell.angle_beta   90.00
_cell.angle_gamma   90.00
#
_symmetry.space_group_name_H-M   'P 1'
#
loop_
_entity.id
_entity.type
_entity.pdbx_description
1 polymer ?
#
loop_
_entity_poly.entity_id
_entity_poly.type
_entity_poly.pdbx_seq_one_letter_code
_entity_poly.pdbx_strand_id
1 'polypeptide(L)' 'MAETKNQGKKLQLNLTDEDITDLDLLQRKIKAPSRSQTIRYALRLLQWAADEIGKGNKICLERPEGVREVLIPFLKQRQK' A
#
# COMPACT_ATOMS: atom_id res chain seq x y z
N MET A 1 1.01 -18.17 30.79
CA MET A 1 1.20 -17.12 29.77
C MET A 1 1.18 -17.81 28.41
N ALA A 2 0.14 -17.61 27.61
CA ALA A 2 0.03 -18.25 26.30
C ALA A 2 0.93 -17.51 25.30
N GLU A 3 1.98 -18.16 24.81
CA GLU A 3 2.76 -17.67 23.68
C GLU A 3 1.89 -17.79 22.42
N THR A 4 1.35 -16.67 21.95
CA THR A 4 0.65 -16.61 20.68
C THR A 4 1.67 -16.85 19.56
N LYS A 5 1.83 -18.10 19.12
CA LYS A 5 2.63 -18.45 17.94
C LYS A 5 2.09 -17.65 16.75
N ASN A 6 2.85 -16.67 16.29
CA ASN A 6 2.57 -15.93 15.07
C ASN A 6 2.79 -16.87 13.86
N GLN A 7 1.77 -17.65 13.51
CA GLN A 7 1.80 -18.54 12.35
C GLN A 7 1.67 -17.71 11.07
N GLY A 8 2.76 -17.09 10.64
CA GLY A 8 2.81 -16.38 9.37
C GLY A 8 2.61 -17.33 8.20
N LYS A 9 1.58 -17.12 7.38
CA LYS A 9 1.44 -17.78 6.08
C LYS A 9 2.46 -17.17 5.11
N LYS A 10 3.23 -18.02 4.40
CA LYS A 10 4.13 -17.57 3.33
C LYS A 10 3.34 -17.50 2.03
N LEU A 11 3.47 -16.38 1.32
CA LEU A 11 2.90 -16.16 -0.01
C LEU A 11 4.05 -16.12 -1.02
N GLN A 12 3.93 -16.88 -2.10
CA GLN A 12 4.82 -16.77 -3.26
C GLN A 12 4.15 -15.87 -4.29
N LEU A 13 4.89 -14.89 -4.78
CA LEU A 13 4.46 -13.95 -5.82
C LEU A 13 5.39 -14.11 -7.01
N ASN A 14 4.81 -14.32 -8.19
CA ASN A 14 5.56 -14.27 -9.44
C ASN A 14 5.61 -12.81 -9.89
N LEU A 15 6.79 -12.21 -9.77
CA LEU A 15 7.07 -10.83 -10.16
C LEU A 15 8.04 -10.83 -11.33
N THR A 16 7.87 -9.88 -12.25
CA THR A 16 8.85 -9.64 -13.30
C THR A 16 10.11 -8.98 -12.70
N ASP A 17 11.21 -8.96 -13.44
CA ASP A 17 12.43 -8.26 -13.00
C ASP A 17 12.21 -6.75 -12.83
N GLU A 18 11.29 -6.17 -13.63
CA GLU A 18 10.86 -4.78 -13.52
C GLU A 18 10.11 -4.55 -12.20
N ASP A 19 9.13 -5.40 -11.86
CA ASP A 19 8.39 -5.33 -10.60
C ASP A 19 9.32 -5.43 -9.38
N ILE A 20 10.34 -6.30 -9.46
CA ILE A 20 11.34 -6.46 -8.40
C ILE A 20 12.17 -5.18 -8.24
N THR A 21 12.56 -4.56 -9.36
CA THR A 21 13.31 -3.30 -9.36
C THR A 21 12.49 -2.17 -8.74
N ASP A 22 11.22 -2.05 -9.12
CA ASP A 22 10.30 -1.06 -8.54
C ASP A 22 10.06 -1.29 -7.05
N LEU A 23 9.96 -2.55 -6.63
CA LEU A 23 9.82 -2.90 -5.22
C LEU A 23 11.06 -2.50 -4.40
N ASP A 24 12.26 -2.68 -4.96
CA ASP A 24 13.52 -2.26 -4.34
C ASP A 24 13.64 -0.73 -4.26
N LEU A 25 13.26 -0.03 -5.32
CA LEU A 25 13.21 1.44 -5.34
C LEU A 25 12.24 1.97 -4.27
N LEU A 26 11.05 1.37 -4.17
CA LEU A 26 10.07 1.73 -3.17
C LEU A 26 10.58 1.44 -1.75
N GLN A 27 11.19 0.26 -1.53
CA GLN A 27 11.79 -0.11 -0.25
C GLN A 27 12.80 0.96 0.22
N ARG A 28 13.69 1.40 -0.68
CA ARG A 28 14.68 2.44 -0.37
C ARG A 28 14.02 3.78 -0.04
N LYS A 29 13.04 4.21 -0.83
CA LYS A 29 12.32 5.48 -0.63
C LYS A 29 11.65 5.55 0.74
N ILE A 30 11.01 4.47 1.17
CA ILE A 30 10.32 4.42 2.47
C ILE A 30 11.19 3.88 3.61
N LYS A 31 12.47 3.58 3.33
CA LYS A 31 13.44 3.00 4.26
C LYS A 31 12.92 1.73 4.97
N ALA A 32 12.20 0.88 4.23
CA ALA A 32 11.69 -0.36 4.79
C ALA A 32 12.82 -1.40 4.97
N PRO A 33 12.76 -2.21 6.05
CA PRO A 33 13.81 -3.17 6.39
C PRO A 33 13.89 -4.36 5.42
N SER A 34 12.82 -4.66 4.67
CA SER A 34 12.81 -5.73 3.69
C SER A 34 11.69 -5.53 2.66
N ARG A 35 11.82 -6.18 1.49
CA ARG A 35 10.76 -6.26 0.48
C ARG A 35 9.41 -6.71 1.06
N SER A 36 9.41 -7.73 1.92
CA SER A 36 8.18 -8.20 2.58
C SER A 36 7.56 -7.14 3.50
N GLN A 37 8.37 -6.32 4.15
CA GLN A 37 7.86 -5.20 4.94
C GLN A 37 7.32 -4.09 4.05
N THR A 38 7.97 -3.80 2.93
CA THR A 38 7.48 -2.87 1.90
C THR A 38 6.09 -3.28 1.41
N ILE A 39 5.92 -4.56 1.04
CA ILE A 39 4.62 -5.10 0.61
C ILE A 39 3.58 -4.94 1.73
N ARG A 40 3.92 -5.23 2.98
CA ARG A 40 3.00 -5.05 4.12
C ARG A 40 2.58 -3.59 4.32
N TYR A 41 3.49 -2.64 4.15
CA TYR A 41 3.15 -1.21 4.22
C TYR A 41 2.26 -0.78 3.07
N ALA A 42 2.56 -1.22 1.84
CA ALA A 42 1.72 -0.96 0.68
C ALA A 42 0.29 -1.52 0.87
N LEU A 43 0.16 -2.75 1.34
CA LEU A 43 -1.14 -3.37 1.62
C LEU A 43 -1.93 -2.62 2.70
N ARG A 44 -1.28 -2.18 3.78
CA ARG A 44 -1.93 -1.37 4.83
C ARG A 44 -2.40 -0.03 4.30
N LEU A 45 -1.60 0.64 3.47
CA LEU A 45 -1.98 1.90 2.84
C LEU A 45 -3.18 1.70 1.90
N LEU A 46 -3.18 0.64 1.10
CA LEU A 46 -4.29 0.30 0.22
C LEU A 46 -5.57 -0.04 1.01
N GLN A 47 -5.46 -0.78 2.11
CA GLN A 47 -6.58 -1.06 2.99
C GLN A 47 -7.16 0.23 3.58
N TRP A 48 -6.31 1.09 4.14
CA TRP A 48 -6.72 2.40 4.66
C TRP A 48 -7.41 3.24 3.57
N ALA A 49 -6.81 3.32 2.38
CA ALA A 49 -7.39 4.08 1.27
C ALA A 49 -8.76 3.54 0.85
N ALA A 50 -8.92 2.22 0.78
CA ALA A 50 -10.19 1.59 0.47
C ALA A 50 -11.25 1.85 1.55
N ASP A 51 -10.87 1.80 2.83
CA ASP A 51 -11.77 2.09 3.95
C ASP A 51 -12.24 3.55 3.93
N GLU A 52 -11.35 4.50 3.66
CA GLU A 52 -11.70 5.92 3.56
C GLU A 52 -12.62 6.20 2.36
N ILE A 53 -12.32 5.64 1.19
CA ILE A 53 -13.18 5.76 0.02
C ILE A 53 -14.55 5.13 0.28
N GLY A 54 -14.60 3.98 0.98
CA GLY A 54 -15.85 3.31 1.36
C GLY A 54 -16.74 4.14 2.30
N LYS A 55 -16.15 5.04 3.09
CA LYS A 55 -16.87 6.02 3.93
C LYS A 55 -17.32 7.26 3.15
N GLY A 56 -16.98 7.37 1.86
CA GLY A 56 -17.22 8.56 1.04
C GLY A 56 -16.18 9.67 1.20
N ASN A 57 -15.07 9.41 1.92
CA ASN A 57 -14.01 10.38 2.08
C ASN A 57 -13.15 10.46 0.83
N LYS A 58 -12.69 11.68 0.52
CA LYS A 58 -11.73 11.95 -0.55
C LYS A 58 -10.31 11.87 0.00
N ILE A 59 -9.42 11.24 -0.75
CA ILE A 59 -8.01 11.20 -0.41
C ILE A 59 -7.33 12.43 -1.03
N CYS A 60 -6.79 13.28 -0.18
CA CYS A 60 -6.10 14.49 -0.58
C CYS A 60 -4.61 14.39 -0.21
N LEU A 61 -3.73 14.84 -1.12
CA LEU A 61 -2.32 15.05 -0.80
C LEU A 61 -2.08 16.53 -0.57
N GLU A 62 -1.53 16.84 0.60
CA GLU A 62 -1.01 18.16 0.89
C GLU A 62 0.34 18.34 0.21
N ARG A 63 0.46 19.41 -0.59
CA ARG A 63 1.71 19.84 -1.20
C ARG A 63 2.04 21.26 -0.76
N PRO A 64 3.30 21.72 -0.88
CA PRO A 64 3.67 23.09 -0.54
C PRO A 64 2.81 24.15 -1.24
N GLU A 65 2.36 23.86 -2.47
CA GLU A 65 1.48 24.71 -3.27
C GLU A 65 -0.03 24.58 -2.96
N GLY A 66 -0.40 23.78 -1.96
CA GLY A 66 -1.79 23.57 -1.51
C GLY A 66 -2.24 22.10 -1.52
N VAL A 67 -3.48 21.87 -1.09
CA VAL A 67 -4.08 20.54 -1.04
C VAL A 67 -4.62 20.17 -2.43
N ARG A 68 -4.18 19.04 -3.00
CA ARG A 68 -4.76 18.46 -4.21
C ARG A 68 -5.48 17.17 -3.90
N GLU A 69 -6.71 17.06 -4.39
CA GLU A 69 -7.44 15.79 -4.44
C GLU A 69 -6.67 14.83 -5.34
N VAL A 70 -6.34 13.64 -4.84
CA VAL A 70 -5.67 12.61 -5.63
C VAL A 70 -6.69 11.61 -6.11
N LEU A 71 -6.95 11.67 -7.42
CA LEU A 71 -7.65 10.61 -8.11
C LEU A 71 -6.70 9.41 -8.21
N ILE A 72 -6.92 8.41 -7.36
CA ILE A 72 -6.26 7.11 -7.47
C ILE A 72 -7.02 6.30 -8.54
N PRO A 73 -6.54 6.21 -9.80
CA PRO A 73 -7.37 5.78 -10.92
C PRO A 73 -7.88 4.34 -10.78
N PHE A 74 -7.10 3.49 -10.12
CA PHE A 74 -7.41 2.08 -9.88
C PHE A 74 -8.36 1.84 -8.69
N LEU A 75 -8.67 2.86 -7.89
CA LEU A 75 -9.64 2.79 -6.79
C LEU A 75 -11.00 3.38 -7.16
N LYS A 76 -11.20 3.83 -8.41
CA LYS A 76 -12.53 4.25 -8.87
C LYS A 76 -13.47 3.05 -8.78
N GLN A 77 -14.38 3.07 -7.81
CA GLN A 77 -15.56 2.20 -7.84
C GLN A 77 -16.24 2.44 -9.19
N ARG A 78 -16.41 1.37 -9.98
CA ARG A 78 -17.39 1.35 -11.07
C ARG A 78 -18.73 1.64 -10.41
N GLN A 79 -19.21 2.88 -10.50
CA GLN A 79 -20.61 3.17 -10.21
C GLN A 79 -21.44 2.34 -11.18
N LYS A 80 -22.23 1.43 -10.64
CA LYS A 80 -23.28 0.69 -11.33
C LYS A 80 -24.61 1.22 -10.83
#